data_AF-T0NED9-F1
#
_entry.id   AF-T0NED9-F1
#
_cell.length_a   1.000
_cell.length_b   1.000
_cell.length_c   1.000
_cell.angle_alpha   90.00
_cell.angle_beta   90.00
_cell.angle_gamma   90.00
#
_symmetry.space_group_name_H-M   'P 1'
#
loop_
_entity.id
_entity.type
_entity.pdbx_description
1 polymer ?
#
loop_
_entity_poly.entity_id
_entity_poly.type
_entity_poly.pdbx_seq_one_letter_code
_entity_poly.pdbx_strand_id
1 'polypeptide(L)'
;MVHRKPEINLHAIAMKRIDNMRGLALATVGTDTDLSREYITIMERISFRFDITLPATIKRSYCKACKKPYTSHDTVRLKRGLLEIRCSSCGNVRRIPYRISR
;
A
#
# COMPACT_ATOMS: atom_id res chain seq x y z
N MET A 1 -31.25 -23.64 22.92
CA MET A 1 -30.64 -22.35 22.52
C MET A 1 -29.58 -22.64 21.46
N VAL A 2 -29.85 -22.32 20.19
CA VAL A 2 -28.86 -22.52 19.13
C VAL A 2 -27.84 -21.39 19.23
N HIS A 3 -26.64 -21.66 19.76
CA HIS A 3 -25.52 -20.75 19.64
C HIS A 3 -25.08 -20.69 18.17
N ARG A 4 -25.70 -19.82 17.38
CA ARG A 4 -25.28 -19.57 15.99
C ARG A 4 -23.91 -18.89 16.05
N LYS A 5 -22.86 -19.65 15.73
CA LYS A 5 -21.50 -19.08 15.53
C LYS A 5 -21.62 -17.99 14.47
N PRO A 6 -21.18 -16.75 14.73
CA PRO A 6 -21.31 -15.67 13.75
C PRO A 6 -20.58 -16.07 12.46
N GLU A 7 -21.21 -15.84 11.32
CA GLU A 7 -20.57 -16.06 10.01
C GLU A 7 -19.38 -15.10 9.90
N ILE A 8 -18.18 -15.67 9.95
CA ILE A 8 -16.94 -14.90 9.92
C ILE A 8 -16.73 -14.42 8.48
N ASN A 9 -16.83 -13.11 8.26
CA ASN A 9 -16.46 -12.51 6.98
C ASN A 9 -14.93 -12.46 6.86
N LEU A 10 -14.35 -13.51 6.28
CA LEU A 10 -12.90 -13.65 6.06
C LEU A 10 -12.32 -12.50 5.24
N HIS A 11 -13.06 -11.99 4.26
CA HIS A 11 -12.65 -10.86 3.43
C HIS A 11 -12.52 -9.57 4.27
N ALA A 12 -13.48 -9.31 5.16
CA ALA A 12 -13.42 -8.17 6.07
C ALA A 12 -12.23 -8.26 7.05
N ILE A 13 -11.91 -9.46 7.54
CA ILE A 13 -10.74 -9.69 8.40
C ILE A 13 -9.44 -9.48 7.61
N ALA A 14 -9.37 -9.99 6.38
CA ALA A 14 -8.21 -9.81 5.51
C ALA A 14 -7.97 -8.33 5.19
N MET A 15 -9.02 -7.55 4.92
CA MET A 15 -8.93 -6.09 4.76
C MET A 15 -8.37 -5.41 6.01
N LYS A 16 -8.90 -5.72 7.21
CA LYS A 16 -8.36 -5.19 8.47
C LYS A 16 -6.87 -5.53 8.65
N ARG A 17 -6.46 -6.75 8.28
CA ARG A 17 -5.04 -7.14 8.33
C ARG A 17 -4.18 -6.34 7.34
N ILE A 18 -4.67 -6.13 6.13
CA ILE A 18 -4.00 -5.28 5.12
C ILE A 18 -3.79 -3.87 5.67
N ASP A 19 -4.81 -3.28 6.28
CA ASP A 19 -4.73 -1.93 6.88
C ASP A 19 -3.73 -1.87 8.03
N ASN A 20 -3.72 -2.88 8.92
CA ASN A 20 -2.74 -2.98 10.00
C ASN A 20 -1.31 -3.11 9.48
N MET A 21 -1.07 -4.00 8.49
CA MET A 21 0.25 -4.19 7.87
C MET A 21 0.74 -2.90 7.21
N ARG A 22 -0.16 -2.18 6.52
CA ARG A 22 0.15 -0.86 5.97
C ARG A 22 0.53 0.14 7.06
N GLY A 23 -0.21 0.19 8.16
CA GLY A 23 0.06 1.07 9.29
C GLY A 23 1.46 0.83 9.88
N LEU A 24 1.80 -0.44 10.12
CA LEU A 24 3.13 -0.84 10.59
C LEU A 24 4.23 -0.46 9.60
N ALA A 25 4.02 -0.70 8.30
CA ALA A 25 4.98 -0.32 7.26
C ALA A 25 5.28 1.18 7.26
N LEU A 26 4.26 2.03 7.47
CA LEU A 26 4.42 3.48 7.54
C LEU A 26 5.12 3.92 8.83
N ALA A 27 4.88 3.25 9.95
CA ALA A 27 5.51 3.55 11.22
C ALA A 27 7.01 3.20 11.21
N THR A 28 7.40 2.11 10.55
CA THR A 28 8.80 1.63 10.55
C THR A 28 9.67 2.19 9.44
N VAL A 29 9.10 2.86 8.42
CA VAL A 29 9.88 3.34 7.25
C VAL A 29 11.02 4.31 7.61
N GLY A 30 10.90 5.03 8.74
CA GLY A 30 11.92 5.97 9.21
C GLY A 30 13.00 5.34 10.10
N THR A 31 12.73 4.19 10.71
CA THR A 31 13.63 3.51 11.65
C THR A 31 14.28 2.28 11.01
N ASP A 32 13.48 1.42 10.39
CA ASP A 32 13.90 0.19 9.73
C ASP A 32 13.21 0.05 8.37
N THR A 33 13.96 0.35 7.32
CA THR A 33 13.45 0.28 5.95
C THR A 33 13.21 -1.14 5.47
N ASP A 34 13.94 -2.12 5.97
CA ASP A 34 13.81 -3.51 5.52
C ASP A 34 12.57 -4.16 6.13
N LEU A 35 12.33 -3.91 7.41
CA LEU A 35 11.09 -4.32 8.09
C LEU A 35 9.86 -3.68 7.42
N SER A 36 9.95 -2.40 7.06
CA SER A 36 8.88 -1.71 6.32
C SER A 36 8.56 -2.37 4.97
N ARG A 37 9.58 -2.79 4.22
CA ARG A 37 9.43 -3.51 2.93
C ARG A 37 8.78 -4.88 3.14
N GLU A 38 9.14 -5.56 4.22
CA GLU A 38 8.59 -6.87 4.54
C GLU A 38 7.09 -6.79 4.84
N TYR A 39 6.65 -5.81 5.63
CA TYR A 39 5.22 -5.59 5.89
C TYR A 39 4.40 -5.33 4.62
N ILE A 40 4.92 -4.54 3.68
CA ILE A 40 4.27 -4.33 2.38
C ILE A 40 4.20 -5.62 1.57
N THR A 41 5.24 -6.46 1.63
CA THR A 41 5.28 -7.75 0.95
C THR A 41 4.23 -8.71 1.53
N ILE A 42 4.11 -8.76 2.87
CA ILE A 42 3.08 -9.54 3.56
C ILE A 42 1.68 -9.03 3.18
N MET A 43 1.48 -7.72 3.16
CA MET A 43 0.23 -7.09 2.74
C MET A 43 -0.17 -7.50 1.31
N GLU A 44 0.75 -7.46 0.35
CA GLU A 44 0.50 -7.91 -1.03
C GLU A 44 0.15 -9.41 -1.09
N ARG A 45 0.88 -10.26 -0.35
CA ARG A 45 0.59 -11.70 -0.29
C ARG A 45 -0.81 -12.00 0.25
N ILE A 46 -1.27 -11.25 1.26
CA ILE A 46 -2.65 -11.38 1.78
C ILE A 46 -3.64 -10.94 0.71
N SER A 47 -3.41 -9.80 0.06
CA SER A 47 -4.28 -9.29 -1.02
C SER A 47 -4.42 -10.31 -2.14
N PHE A 48 -3.33 -10.91 -2.62
CA PHE A 48 -3.39 -11.94 -3.66
C PHE A 48 -4.10 -13.21 -3.20
N ARG A 49 -3.84 -13.66 -1.97
CA ARG A 49 -4.45 -14.89 -1.44
C ARG A 49 -5.97 -14.81 -1.32
N PHE A 50 -6.50 -13.64 -0.98
CA PHE A 50 -7.94 -13.42 -0.82
C PHE A 50 -8.59 -12.72 -2.02
N ASP A 51 -7.87 -12.56 -3.12
CA ASP A 51 -8.29 -11.85 -4.35
C ASP A 51 -8.84 -10.44 -4.08
N ILE A 52 -8.20 -9.73 -3.14
CA ILE A 52 -8.63 -8.40 -2.69
C ILE A 52 -7.99 -7.35 -3.57
N THR A 53 -8.80 -6.58 -4.29
CA THR A 53 -8.33 -5.40 -5.00
C THR A 53 -7.97 -4.30 -4.01
N LEU A 54 -6.67 -4.04 -3.81
CA LEU A 54 -6.22 -2.96 -2.93
C LEU A 54 -6.79 -1.59 -3.37
N PRO A 55 -7.30 -0.78 -2.43
CA PRO A 55 -7.73 0.59 -2.70
C PRO A 55 -6.64 1.43 -3.36
N ALA A 56 -7.04 2.42 -4.18
CA ALA A 56 -6.10 3.30 -4.87
C ALA A 56 -5.17 4.06 -3.91
N THR A 57 -5.66 4.42 -2.72
CA THR A 57 -4.88 5.07 -1.65
C THR A 57 -3.70 4.21 -1.21
N ILE A 58 -3.91 2.92 -1.00
CA ILE A 58 -2.87 1.95 -0.63
C ILE A 58 -1.95 1.68 -1.83
N LYS A 59 -2.53 1.40 -3.01
CA LYS A 59 -1.75 1.11 -4.22
C LYS A 59 -0.78 2.22 -4.57
N ARG A 60 -1.08 3.47 -4.25
CA ARG A 60 -0.26 4.66 -4.56
C ARG A 60 0.74 5.02 -3.46
N SER A 61 0.64 4.45 -2.26
CA SER A 61 1.46 4.84 -1.10
C SER A 61 2.86 4.22 -1.06
N TYR A 62 3.19 3.29 -1.95
CA TYR A 62 4.48 2.60 -1.95
C TYR A 62 5.00 2.32 -3.36
N CYS A 63 6.31 2.09 -3.43
CA CYS A 63 7.01 1.73 -4.67
C CYS A 63 6.74 0.27 -5.03
N LYS A 64 6.26 0.02 -6.26
CA LYS A 64 5.97 -1.34 -6.72
C LYS A 64 7.22 -2.20 -7.00
N ALA A 65 8.37 -1.57 -7.23
CA ALA A 65 9.63 -2.24 -7.49
C ALA A 65 10.31 -2.67 -6.18
N CYS A 66 10.71 -1.72 -5.32
CA CYS A 66 11.44 -2.02 -4.08
C CYS A 66 10.56 -2.24 -2.85
N LYS A 67 9.23 -2.15 -2.97
CA LYS A 67 8.24 -2.32 -1.89
C LYS A 67 8.35 -1.33 -0.73
N LYS A 68 9.24 -0.34 -0.80
CA LYS A 68 9.35 0.73 0.20
C LYS A 68 8.13 1.66 0.12
N PRO A 69 7.49 2.01 1.25
CA PRO A 69 6.55 3.12 1.30
C PRO A 69 7.20 4.43 0.85
N TYR A 70 6.43 5.27 0.15
CA TYR A 70 6.93 6.58 -0.25
C TYR A 70 7.04 7.50 0.96
N THR A 71 8.12 8.26 1.07
CA THR A 71 8.39 9.23 2.14
C THR A 71 8.61 10.62 1.57
N SER A 72 8.74 11.64 2.42
CA SER A 72 8.99 13.03 2.00
C SER A 72 10.29 13.24 1.21
N HIS A 73 11.19 12.26 1.22
CA HIS A 73 12.43 12.28 0.41
C HIS A 73 12.19 11.88 -1.04
N ASP A 74 11.03 11.29 -1.36
CA ASP A 74 10.68 10.90 -2.71
C ASP A 74 10.19 12.10 -3.51
N THR A 75 10.58 12.18 -4.78
CA THR A 75 10.24 13.34 -5.60
C THR A 75 8.88 13.12 -6.24
N VAL A 76 7.93 13.99 -5.94
CA VAL A 76 6.61 14.01 -6.55
C VAL A 76 6.50 15.23 -7.47
N ARG A 77 6.14 14.99 -8.75
CA ARG A 77 5.94 16.05 -9.75
C ARG A 77 4.57 15.91 -10.39
N LEU A 78 3.87 17.02 -10.53
CA LEU A 78 2.63 17.11 -11.31
C LEU A 78 2.95 17.79 -12.65
N LYS A 79 2.77 17.09 -13.75
CA LYS A 79 2.98 17.62 -15.11
C LYS A 79 1.84 17.20 -16.03
N ARG A 80 1.19 18.17 -16.69
CA ARG A 80 0.15 17.93 -17.72
C ARG A 80 -0.94 16.91 -17.28
N GLY A 81 -1.41 16.99 -16.03
CA GLY A 81 -2.40 16.05 -15.49
C GLY A 81 -1.86 14.66 -15.16
N LEU A 82 -0.53 14.51 -15.05
CA LEU A 82 0.15 13.28 -14.68
C LEU A 82 0.94 13.49 -13.38
N LEU A 83 0.73 12.59 -12.42
CA LEU A 83 1.50 12.52 -11.20
C LEU A 83 2.69 11.57 -11.41
N GLU A 84 3.89 12.12 -11.44
CA GLU A 84 5.14 11.37 -11.50
C GLU A 84 5.74 11.27 -10.09
N ILE A 85 5.88 10.04 -9.59
CA ILE A 85 6.49 9.74 -8.29
C ILE A 85 7.81 9.01 -8.55
N ARG A 86 8.93 9.62 -8.18
CA ARG A 86 10.27 9.02 -8.24
C ARG A 86 10.68 8.54 -6.87
N CYS A 87 10.98 7.25 -6.76
CA CYS A 87 11.52 6.67 -5.54
C CYS A 87 13.00 7.06 -5.38
N SER A 88 13.34 7.67 -4.25
CA SER A 88 14.70 8.00 -3.81
C SER A 88 15.56 6.75 -3.54
N SER A 89 14.93 5.64 -3.14
CA SER A 89 15.66 4.41 -2.76
C SER A 89 16.07 3.55 -3.96
N CYS A 90 15.27 3.50 -5.03
CA CYS A 90 15.55 2.62 -6.19
C CYS A 90 15.53 3.35 -7.54
N GLY A 91 15.21 4.64 -7.57
CA GLY A 91 15.13 5.43 -8.80
C GLY A 91 13.90 5.19 -9.66
N ASN A 92 13.06 4.18 -9.36
CA ASN A 92 11.89 3.85 -10.17
C ASN A 92 10.90 5.04 -10.23
N VAL A 93 10.42 5.33 -11.45
CA VAL A 93 9.49 6.43 -11.74
C VAL A 93 8.13 5.85 -12.06
N ARG A 94 7.15 6.18 -11.22
CA ARG A 94 5.77 5.78 -11.42
C ARG A 94 4.95 6.96 -11.93
N ARG A 95 4.16 6.70 -12.98
CA ARG A 95 3.27 7.69 -13.58
C ARG A 95 1.83 7.30 -13.31
N ILE A 96 1.07 8.22 -12.72
CA ILE A 96 -0.34 8.01 -12.37
C ILE A 96 -1.16 9.13 -13.02
N PRO A 97 -2.16 8.80 -13.86
CA PRO A 97 -3.09 9.80 -14.36
C PRO A 97 -3.77 10.52 -13.19
N TYR A 98 -3.61 11.84 -13.16
CA TYR A 98 -4.25 12.72 -12.20
C TYR A 98 -5.38 13.43 -12.92
N ARG A 99 -6.58 12.84 -12.85
CA ARG A 99 -7.78 13.55 -13.29
C ARG A 99 -8.02 14.68 -12.30
N ILE A 100 -7.73 15.90 -12.74
CA ILE A 100 -8.30 17.09 -12.12
C ILE A 100 -9.79 16.97 -12.45
N SER A 101 -10.60 16.57 -11.47
CA SER A 101 -12.05 16.76 -11.58
C SER A 101 -12.26 18.26 -11.70
N ARG A 102 -12.58 18.69 -12.91
CA ARG A 102 -12.91 20.08 -13.23
C ARG A 102 -14.38 20.30 -12.96
#